data_AF-A0A8B8E190-F1
#
_entry.id   AF-A0A8B8E190-F1
#
_cell.length_a   1.000
_cell.length_b   1.000
_cell.length_c   1.000
_cell.angle_alpha   90.00
_cell.angle_beta   90.00
_cell.angle_gamma   90.00
#
_symmetry.space_group_name_H-M   'P 1'
#
loop_
_entity.id
_entity.type
_entity.pdbx_description
1 polymer ?
#
loop_
_entity_poly.entity_id
_entity_poly.type
_entity_poly.pdbx_seq_one_letter_code
_entity_poly.pdbx_strand_id
1 'polypeptide(L)'
;MVVSSLLVSCSVVGDGMVGKSSLVQSLVHKEPPTRYLATVLENYNELVSAYGDEYLVSITDFGGEHHNFRKPPSSNREVIVVCYSVVDRESFRSIREFWIPAIRRLNKRHSVILVATHLDLRQADDSSHVTFEEGFELCKEVKGHAFIECSTTDNARTQQVFQSVVSTAIAQKKRRFTMLRRIIGR
;
A
#
# COMPACT_ATOMS: atom_id res chain seq x y z
N MET A 1 23.99 10.58 4.46
CA MET A 1 22.59 10.29 4.07
C MET A 1 21.96 11.60 3.67
N VAL A 2 21.29 11.67 2.52
CA VAL A 2 20.72 12.92 1.98
C VAL A 2 19.21 12.76 1.87
N VAL A 3 18.47 13.80 2.28
CA VAL A 3 17.01 13.84 2.10
C VAL A 3 16.70 14.23 0.65
N SER A 4 16.00 13.37 -0.06
CA SER A 4 15.56 13.57 -1.44
C SER A 4 14.47 14.62 -1.52
N SER A 5 14.52 15.48 -2.54
CA SER A 5 13.46 16.46 -2.83
C SER A 5 12.20 15.83 -3.45
N LEU A 6 12.22 14.52 -3.70
CA LEU A 6 11.06 13.79 -4.19
C LEU A 6 10.06 13.53 -3.05
N LEU A 7 8.96 14.29 -3.04
CA LEU A 7 7.78 13.93 -2.26
C LEU A 7 7.09 12.72 -2.88
N VAL A 8 6.85 11.69 -2.08
CA VAL A 8 6.11 10.48 -2.46
C VAL A 8 4.75 10.51 -1.77
N SER A 9 3.66 10.35 -2.53
CA SER A 9 2.32 10.22 -1.98
C SER A 9 1.87 8.76 -2.03
N CYS A 10 1.22 8.31 -0.95
CA CYS A 10 0.75 6.94 -0.78
C CYS A 10 -0.61 6.90 -0.06
N SER A 11 -1.53 6.07 -0.55
CA SER A 11 -2.82 5.82 0.10
C SER A 11 -2.89 4.36 0.51
N VAL A 12 -3.33 4.10 1.74
CA VAL A 12 -3.53 2.75 2.28
C VAL A 12 -5.01 2.44 2.34
N VAL A 13 -5.44 1.39 1.63
CA VAL A 13 -6.86 1.04 1.43
C VAL A 13 -7.07 -0.46 1.59
N GLY A 14 -8.32 -0.91 1.73
CA GLY A 14 -8.66 -2.28 2.07
C GLY A 14 -9.81 -2.33 3.07
N ASP A 15 -10.40 -3.50 3.28
CA ASP A 15 -11.59 -3.68 4.13
C ASP A 15 -11.37 -3.23 5.59
N GLY A 16 -12.47 -3.14 6.34
CA GLY A 16 -12.42 -2.89 7.78
C GLY A 16 -11.55 -3.91 8.49
N MET A 17 -10.82 -3.48 9.52
CA MET A 17 -10.10 -4.38 10.45
C MET A 17 -8.97 -5.22 9.84
N VAL A 18 -8.58 -5.01 8.57
CA VAL A 18 -7.45 -5.71 7.95
C VAL A 18 -6.07 -5.16 8.35
N GLY A 19 -5.95 -4.38 9.42
CA GLY A 19 -4.65 -3.92 9.92
C GLY A 19 -3.98 -2.76 9.16
N LYS A 20 -4.74 -1.97 8.38
CA LYS A 20 -4.22 -0.79 7.64
C LYS A 20 -3.59 0.25 8.56
N SER A 21 -4.33 0.70 9.56
CA SER A 21 -3.86 1.71 10.52
C SER A 21 -2.70 1.18 11.34
N SER A 22 -2.73 -0.11 11.73
CA SER A 22 -1.61 -0.75 12.40
C SER A 22 -0.35 -0.83 11.53
N LEU A 23 -0.49 -1.06 10.22
CA LEU A 23 0.63 -1.01 9.26
C LEU A 23 1.22 0.40 9.17
N VAL A 24 0.37 1.43 9.02
CA VAL A 24 0.82 2.83 8.99
C VAL A 24 1.48 3.23 10.31
N GLN A 25 0.86 2.88 11.43
CA GLN A 25 1.38 3.18 12.76
C GLN A 25 2.69 2.46 13.02
N SER A 26 2.92 1.24 12.55
CA SER A 26 4.21 0.56 12.70
C SER A 26 5.38 1.30 12.03
N LEU A 27 5.09 2.15 11.03
CA LEU A 27 6.07 3.03 10.41
C LEU A 27 6.26 4.33 11.23
N VAL A 28 5.14 4.97 11.61
CA VAL A 28 5.11 6.29 12.27
C VAL A 28 5.58 6.20 13.73
N HIS A 29 5.11 5.17 14.43
CA HIS A 29 5.27 4.95 15.85
C HIS A 29 5.88 3.56 16.06
N LYS A 30 7.06 3.51 16.66
CA LYS A 30 7.71 2.24 17.02
C LYS A 30 6.94 1.44 18.09
N GLU A 31 5.79 1.94 18.55
CA GLU A 31 4.90 1.29 19.51
C GLU A 31 3.43 1.47 19.09
N PRO A 32 2.59 0.43 19.24
CA PRO A 32 1.17 0.50 18.89
C PRO A 32 0.39 1.41 19.86
N PRO A 33 -0.62 2.17 19.39
CA PRO A 33 -1.40 3.04 20.25
C PRO A 33 -2.23 2.23 21.25
N THR A 34 -2.38 2.78 22.47
CA THR A 34 -3.10 2.14 23.59
C THR A 34 -4.62 2.03 23.39
N ARG A 35 -5.19 2.67 22.37
CA ARG A 35 -6.62 2.56 22.02
C ARG A 35 -6.80 2.56 20.50
N TYR A 36 -7.42 1.52 19.96
CA TYR A 36 -7.80 1.44 18.56
C TYR A 36 -9.18 2.11 18.35
N LEU A 37 -9.21 3.26 17.68
CA LEU A 37 -10.44 3.91 17.23
C LEU A 37 -10.68 3.57 15.76
N ALA A 38 -11.94 3.50 15.33
CA ALA A 38 -12.28 3.28 13.93
C ALA A 38 -11.81 4.46 13.07
N THR A 39 -10.89 4.20 12.15
CA THR A 39 -10.32 5.21 11.24
C THR A 39 -11.35 5.66 10.21
N VAL A 40 -11.52 6.98 10.08
CA VAL A 40 -12.29 7.58 8.98
C VAL A 40 -11.34 7.98 7.86
N LEU A 41 -10.39 8.87 8.15
CA LEU A 41 -9.28 9.27 7.29
C LEU A 41 -8.22 9.99 8.12
N GLU A 42 -6.96 9.60 7.99
CA GLU A 42 -5.82 10.24 8.68
C GLU A 42 -4.66 10.46 7.71
N ASN A 43 -3.85 11.51 7.94
CA ASN A 43 -2.68 11.82 7.12
C ASN A 43 -1.41 11.86 7.97
N TYR A 44 -0.37 11.19 7.49
CA TYR A 44 0.93 11.08 8.13
C TYR A 44 2.03 11.52 7.15
N ASN A 45 3.16 11.99 7.66
CA ASN A 45 4.35 12.27 6.87
C ASN A 45 5.55 11.63 7.54
N GLU A 46 6.20 10.69 6.85
CA GLU A 46 7.31 9.93 7.40
C GLU A 46 8.52 9.90 6.46
N LEU A 47 9.71 9.87 7.05
CA LEU A 47 10.95 9.68 6.29
C LEU A 47 11.21 8.19 6.12
N VAL A 48 11.30 7.75 4.86
CA VAL A 48 11.58 6.37 4.50
C VAL A 48 12.95 6.29 3.82
N SER A 49 13.86 5.54 4.42
CA SER A 49 15.18 5.27 3.84
C SER A 49 15.08 4.21 2.74
N ALA A 50 15.51 4.56 1.53
CA ALA A 50 15.57 3.65 0.38
C ALA A 50 16.73 4.03 -0.55
N TYR A 51 17.45 3.03 -1.08
CA TYR A 51 18.59 3.24 -2.01
C TYR A 51 19.70 4.19 -1.48
N GLY A 52 19.87 4.28 -0.15
CA GLY A 52 20.89 5.13 0.48
C GLY A 52 20.47 6.59 0.72
N ASP A 53 19.27 6.98 0.28
CA ASP A 53 18.67 8.29 0.51
C ASP A 53 17.44 8.19 1.42
N GLU A 54 16.97 9.32 1.93
CA GLU A 54 15.69 9.43 2.64
C GLU A 54 14.64 10.11 1.77
N TYR A 55 13.40 9.63 1.81
CA TYR A 55 12.29 10.16 1.04
C TYR A 55 11.15 10.53 1.99
N LEU A 56 10.60 11.75 1.83
CA LEU A 56 9.39 12.13 2.53
C LEU A 56 8.19 11.45 1.87
N VAL A 57 7.54 10.57 2.63
CA VAL A 57 6.32 9.86 2.21
C VAL A 57 5.12 10.46 2.93
N SER A 58 4.22 11.03 2.16
CA SER A 58 2.90 11.50 2.63
C SER A 58 1.91 10.35 2.50
N ILE A 59 1.39 9.88 3.63
CA ILE A 59 0.56 8.68 3.74
C ILE A 59 -0.86 9.10 4.10
N THR A 60 -1.84 8.69 3.31
CA THR A 60 -3.26 8.79 3.65
C THR A 60 -3.79 7.42 4.06
N ASP A 61 -4.15 7.27 5.33
CA ASP A 61 -4.80 6.07 5.87
C ASP A 61 -6.32 6.21 5.77
N PHE A 62 -6.96 5.28 5.05
CA PHE A 62 -8.41 5.28 4.85
C PHE A 62 -9.12 4.32 5.80
N GLY A 63 -10.31 4.70 6.25
CA GLY A 63 -11.26 3.77 6.84
C GLY A 63 -11.59 2.60 5.91
N GLY A 64 -12.02 1.48 6.48
CA GLY A 64 -12.35 0.27 5.72
C GLY A 64 -13.75 0.25 5.09
N GLU A 65 -14.53 1.31 5.32
CA GLU A 65 -15.89 1.42 4.79
C GLU A 65 -15.85 1.75 3.29
N HIS A 66 -16.39 0.84 2.47
CA HIS A 66 -16.39 0.94 1.00
C HIS A 66 -17.00 2.26 0.49
N HIS A 67 -18.01 2.79 1.18
CA HIS A 67 -18.69 4.03 0.81
C HIS A 67 -17.88 5.30 1.11
N ASN A 68 -16.86 5.21 1.97
CA ASN A 68 -15.96 6.31 2.32
C ASN A 68 -14.73 6.39 1.42
N PHE A 69 -14.52 5.44 0.50
CA PHE A 69 -13.51 5.57 -0.55
C PHE A 69 -13.96 6.61 -1.60
N ARG A 70 -13.93 7.88 -1.19
CA ARG A 70 -14.29 9.05 -1.98
C ARG A 70 -13.01 9.86 -2.19
N LYS A 71 -12.63 10.00 -3.47
CA LYS A 71 -11.42 10.68 -3.98
C LYS A 71 -10.76 11.65 -2.98
N PRO A 72 -9.49 11.43 -2.56
CA PRO A 72 -8.65 12.55 -2.19
C PRO A 72 -8.33 13.38 -3.46
N PRO A 73 -8.67 14.68 -3.50
CA PRO A 73 -8.36 15.54 -4.62
C PRO A 73 -6.96 16.15 -4.44
N SER A 74 -5.88 15.41 -4.70
CA SER A 74 -4.55 16.06 -4.63
C SER A 74 -3.33 15.37 -5.25
N SER A 75 -3.41 14.17 -5.86
CA SER A 75 -2.25 13.68 -6.62
C SER A 75 -2.62 12.90 -7.87
N ASN A 76 -2.17 13.40 -9.03
CA ASN A 76 -2.44 12.78 -10.33
C ASN A 76 -1.74 11.43 -10.52
N ARG A 77 -0.86 10.99 -9.60
CA ARG A 77 -0.07 9.75 -9.65
C ARG A 77 0.42 9.35 -8.24
N GLU A 78 -0.30 8.44 -7.63
CA GLU A 78 0.00 7.90 -6.29
C GLU A 78 0.38 6.43 -6.38
N VAL A 79 1.08 5.93 -5.36
CA VAL A 79 1.17 4.50 -5.09
C VAL A 79 0.08 4.13 -4.09
N ILE A 80 -0.79 3.19 -4.44
CA ILE A 80 -1.87 2.73 -3.59
C ILE A 80 -1.48 1.37 -3.02
N VAL A 81 -1.39 1.31 -1.69
CA VAL A 81 -1.18 0.09 -0.93
C VAL A 81 -2.55 -0.49 -0.64
N VAL A 82 -2.84 -1.65 -1.23
CA VAL A 82 -4.12 -2.34 -1.09
C VAL A 82 -3.92 -3.52 -0.16
N CYS A 83 -4.56 -3.46 1.00
CA CYS A 83 -4.42 -4.42 2.08
C CYS A 83 -5.59 -5.41 2.12
N TYR A 84 -5.29 -6.65 2.41
CA TYR A 84 -6.22 -7.66 2.89
C TYR A 84 -5.55 -8.44 4.03
N SER A 85 -6.33 -9.11 4.88
CA SER A 85 -5.80 -9.94 5.97
C SER A 85 -5.67 -11.39 5.52
N VAL A 86 -4.55 -12.05 5.81
CA VAL A 86 -4.34 -13.45 5.42
C VAL A 86 -5.31 -14.41 6.09
N VAL A 87 -5.87 -14.01 7.24
CA VAL A 87 -6.87 -14.79 8.00
C VAL A 87 -8.31 -14.36 7.70
N ASP A 88 -8.52 -13.42 6.77
CA ASP A 88 -9.84 -12.98 6.32
C ASP A 88 -9.97 -13.14 4.81
N ARG A 89 -10.53 -14.27 4.39
CA ARG A 89 -10.69 -14.63 2.98
C ARG A 89 -11.71 -13.75 2.25
N GLU A 90 -12.67 -13.14 2.95
CA GLU A 90 -13.59 -12.17 2.33
C GLU A 90 -12.83 -10.89 1.97
N SER A 91 -11.96 -10.40 2.85
CA SER A 91 -11.12 -9.22 2.54
C SER A 91 -10.24 -9.42 1.31
N PHE A 92 -9.79 -10.66 1.05
CA PHE A 92 -9.06 -11.03 -0.16
C PHE A 92 -9.94 -11.01 -1.42
N ARG A 93 -11.19 -11.45 -1.33
CA ARG A 93 -12.17 -11.38 -2.44
C ARG A 93 -12.53 -9.92 -2.77
N SER A 94 -12.73 -9.10 -1.75
CA SER A 94 -13.01 -7.67 -1.88
C SER A 94 -11.97 -6.91 -2.70
N ILE A 95 -10.72 -7.40 -2.77
CA ILE A 95 -9.69 -6.81 -3.64
C ILE A 95 -10.14 -6.82 -5.11
N ARG A 96 -10.62 -7.97 -5.60
CA ARG A 96 -11.08 -8.14 -6.99
C ARG A 96 -12.41 -7.46 -7.23
N GLU A 97 -13.32 -7.62 -6.29
CA GLU A 97 -14.72 -7.23 -6.44
C GLU A 97 -14.93 -5.72 -6.28
N PHE A 98 -14.15 -5.09 -5.39
CA PHE A 98 -14.35 -3.69 -5.03
C PHE A 98 -13.11 -2.83 -5.20
N TRP A 99 -12.01 -3.12 -4.48
CA TRP A 99 -10.89 -2.18 -4.34
C TRP A 99 -10.20 -1.88 -5.66
N ILE A 100 -9.85 -2.92 -6.43
CA ILE A 100 -9.20 -2.73 -7.73
C ILE A 100 -10.12 -2.01 -8.72
N PRO A 101 -11.40 -2.41 -8.91
CA PRO A 101 -12.35 -1.63 -9.71
C PRO A 101 -12.51 -0.18 -9.25
N ALA A 102 -12.59 0.08 -7.95
CA ALA A 102 -12.71 1.43 -7.39
C ALA A 102 -11.48 2.29 -7.69
N ILE A 103 -10.28 1.77 -7.46
CA ILE A 103 -9.01 2.43 -7.78
C ILE A 103 -8.92 2.75 -9.28
N ARG A 104 -9.28 1.79 -10.13
CA ARG A 104 -9.23 1.93 -11.60
C ARG A 104 -10.22 2.99 -12.11
N ARG A 105 -11.33 3.24 -11.41
CA ARG A 105 -12.28 4.33 -11.71
C ARG A 105 -11.73 5.72 -11.39
N LEU A 106 -10.81 5.85 -10.43
CA LEU A 106 -10.23 7.15 -10.04
C LEU A 106 -9.31 7.71 -11.14
N ASN A 107 -8.33 6.91 -11.57
CA ASN A 107 -7.45 7.15 -12.72
C ASN A 107 -6.61 5.89 -12.99
N LYS A 108 -6.39 5.50 -14.25
CA LYS A 108 -5.55 4.32 -14.59
C LYS A 108 -4.05 4.50 -14.28
N ARG A 109 -3.64 5.65 -13.71
CA ARG A 109 -2.23 6.02 -13.50
C ARG A 109 -1.69 5.69 -12.11
N HIS A 110 -2.52 5.24 -11.18
CA HIS A 110 -2.06 4.81 -9.86
C HIS A 110 -1.36 3.46 -9.96
N SER A 111 -0.20 3.31 -9.32
CA SER A 111 0.42 2.00 -9.13
C SER A 111 -0.19 1.33 -7.92
N VAL A 112 -0.38 0.02 -8.01
CA VAL A 112 -0.89 -0.79 -6.90
C VAL A 112 0.25 -1.61 -6.32
N ILE A 113 0.36 -1.64 -4.99
CA ILE A 113 1.12 -2.63 -4.23
C ILE A 113 0.09 -3.42 -3.43
N LEU A 114 0.15 -4.76 -3.53
CA LEU A 114 -0.73 -5.64 -2.77
C LEU A 114 -0.03 -6.05 -1.48
N VAL A 115 -0.71 -5.90 -0.35
CA VAL A 115 -0.17 -6.25 0.97
C VAL A 115 -1.12 -7.21 1.68
N ALA A 116 -0.59 -8.34 2.13
CA ALA A 116 -1.30 -9.26 3.00
C ALA A 116 -0.86 -9.03 4.45
N THR A 117 -1.77 -8.63 5.32
CA THR A 117 -1.51 -8.33 6.73
C THR A 117 -1.83 -9.53 7.63
N HIS A 118 -1.47 -9.41 8.92
CA HIS A 118 -1.70 -10.43 9.95
C HIS A 118 -1.04 -11.78 9.65
N LEU A 119 0.14 -11.75 9.01
CA LEU A 119 0.89 -12.96 8.68
C LEU A 119 1.17 -13.84 9.91
N ASP A 120 1.36 -13.24 11.08
CA ASP A 120 1.56 -13.90 12.37
C ASP A 120 0.37 -14.77 12.81
N LEU A 121 -0.83 -14.49 12.31
CA LEU A 121 -2.04 -15.25 12.63
C LEU A 121 -2.26 -16.44 11.68
N ARG A 122 -1.48 -16.56 10.59
CA ARG A 122 -1.63 -17.66 9.63
C ARG A 122 -1.22 -18.99 10.25
N GLN A 123 -2.18 -19.90 10.37
CA GLN A 123 -1.95 -21.30 10.72
C GLN A 123 -1.77 -22.15 9.47
N ALA A 124 -0.79 -23.06 9.49
CA ALA A 124 -0.40 -23.88 8.31
C ALA A 124 -1.51 -24.84 7.85
N ASP A 125 -2.30 -25.37 8.79
CA ASP A 125 -3.32 -26.38 8.51
C ASP A 125 -4.72 -25.80 8.29
N ASP A 126 -4.87 -24.47 8.35
CA ASP A 126 -6.15 -23.80 8.15
C ASP A 126 -6.35 -23.38 6.68
N SER A 127 -7.09 -24.21 5.95
CA SER A 127 -7.45 -23.95 4.55
C SER A 127 -8.30 -22.69 4.32
N SER A 128 -8.88 -22.10 5.37
CA SER A 128 -9.62 -20.83 5.25
C SER A 128 -8.68 -19.64 5.10
N HIS A 129 -7.43 -19.76 5.56
CA HIS A 129 -6.43 -18.71 5.39
C HIS A 129 -5.98 -18.60 3.93
N VAL A 130 -5.73 -17.38 3.49
CA VAL A 130 -5.19 -17.10 2.15
C VAL A 130 -3.72 -17.48 2.14
N THR A 131 -3.29 -18.26 1.16
CA THR A 131 -1.90 -18.68 0.97
C THR A 131 -1.05 -17.59 0.32
N PHE A 132 0.28 -17.74 0.39
CA PHE A 132 1.20 -16.85 -0.32
C PHE A 132 0.97 -16.92 -1.83
N GLU A 133 0.76 -18.11 -2.37
CA GLU A 133 0.53 -18.38 -3.78
C GLU A 133 -0.75 -17.68 -4.28
N GLU A 134 -1.85 -17.79 -3.54
CA GLU A 134 -3.10 -17.08 -3.86
C GLU A 134 -2.91 -15.55 -3.90
N GLY A 135 -2.18 -15.00 -2.92
CA GLY A 135 -1.85 -13.57 -2.86
C GLY A 135 -0.96 -13.13 -4.02
N PHE A 136 0.05 -13.92 -4.34
CA PHE A 136 0.99 -13.65 -5.43
C PHE A 136 0.30 -13.70 -6.80
N GLU A 137 -0.55 -14.70 -7.04
CA GLU A 137 -1.33 -14.79 -8.28
C GLU A 137 -2.34 -13.65 -8.40
N LEU A 138 -3.03 -13.27 -7.31
CA LEU A 138 -3.87 -12.08 -7.30
C LEU A 138 -3.07 -10.83 -7.69
N CYS A 139 -1.86 -10.65 -7.15
CA CYS A 139 -1.02 -9.51 -7.49
C CYS A 139 -0.70 -9.44 -9.00
N LYS A 140 -0.39 -10.57 -9.63
CA LYS A 140 -0.18 -10.65 -11.08
C LYS A 140 -1.47 -10.28 -11.85
N GLU A 141 -2.59 -10.87 -11.46
CA GLU A 141 -3.90 -10.65 -12.08
C GLU A 141 -4.27 -9.16 -12.10
N VAL A 142 -4.10 -8.47 -10.98
CA VAL A 142 -4.45 -7.04 -10.83
C VAL A 142 -3.38 -6.10 -11.37
N LYS A 143 -2.26 -6.64 -11.87
CA LYS A 143 -1.07 -5.94 -12.35
C LYS A 143 -0.44 -5.06 -11.26
N GLY A 144 -0.35 -5.59 -10.05
CA GLY A 144 0.38 -5.00 -8.93
C GLY A 144 1.87 -4.91 -9.23
N HIS A 145 2.53 -3.91 -8.65
CA HIS A 145 3.98 -3.69 -8.79
C HIS A 145 4.79 -4.55 -7.81
N ALA A 146 4.20 -4.89 -6.68
CA ALA A 146 4.79 -5.73 -5.65
C ALA A 146 3.69 -6.44 -4.86
N PHE A 147 4.02 -7.62 -4.35
CA PHE A 147 3.25 -8.35 -3.35
C PHE A 147 4.12 -8.53 -2.10
N ILE A 148 3.60 -8.19 -0.94
CA ILE A 148 4.31 -8.30 0.34
C ILE A 148 3.35 -8.88 1.37
N GLU A 149 3.77 -9.91 2.09
CA GLU A 149 3.11 -10.35 3.31
C GLU A 149 3.83 -9.75 4.52
N CYS A 150 3.09 -9.25 5.48
CA CYS A 150 3.63 -8.68 6.69
C CYS A 150 2.76 -8.97 7.91
N SER A 151 3.40 -8.98 9.07
CA SER A 151 2.75 -8.74 10.35
C SER A 151 3.18 -7.37 10.85
N THR A 152 2.32 -6.69 11.59
CA THR A 152 2.64 -5.42 12.24
C THR A 152 3.66 -5.57 13.37
N THR A 153 3.91 -6.81 13.82
CA THR A 153 4.99 -7.12 14.76
C THR A 153 6.34 -7.32 14.07
N ASP A 154 6.38 -7.43 12.74
CA ASP A 154 7.60 -7.56 11.95
C ASP A 154 7.98 -6.21 11.32
N ASN A 155 8.76 -5.43 12.07
CA ASN A 155 9.21 -4.11 11.66
C ASN A 155 9.99 -4.11 10.33
N ALA A 156 10.70 -5.19 10.01
CA ALA A 156 11.45 -5.26 8.77
C ALA A 156 10.51 -5.40 7.56
N ARG A 157 9.45 -6.21 7.69
CA ARG A 157 8.44 -6.36 6.64
C ARG A 157 7.58 -5.13 6.46
N THR A 158 7.18 -4.46 7.55
CA THR A 158 6.41 -3.21 7.44
C THR A 158 7.24 -2.10 6.80
N GLN A 159 8.52 -1.98 7.16
CA GLN A 159 9.45 -1.06 6.48
C GLN A 159 9.62 -1.41 4.99
N GLN A 160 9.67 -2.70 4.65
CA GLN A 160 9.75 -3.16 3.25
C GLN A 160 8.55 -2.69 2.41
N VAL A 161 7.34 -2.62 2.99
CA VAL A 161 6.14 -2.09 2.29
C VAL A 161 6.38 -0.66 1.83
N PHE A 162 6.83 0.22 2.72
CA PHE A 162 7.02 1.63 2.40
C PHE A 162 8.28 1.89 1.56
N GLN A 163 9.31 1.05 1.67
CA GLN A 163 10.42 1.06 0.71
C GLN A 163 9.96 0.67 -0.71
N SER A 164 9.02 -0.28 -0.82
CA SER A 164 8.41 -0.65 -2.11
C SER A 164 7.57 0.49 -2.69
N VAL A 165 6.88 1.25 -1.83
CA VAL A 165 6.17 2.49 -2.21
C VAL A 165 7.13 3.49 -2.86
N VAL A 166 8.24 3.80 -2.18
CA VAL A 166 9.28 4.72 -2.70
C VAL A 166 9.86 4.21 -4.02
N SER A 167 10.23 2.93 -4.07
CA SER A 167 10.79 2.27 -5.26
C SER A 167 9.85 2.36 -6.46
N THR A 168 8.56 2.13 -6.23
CA THR A 168 7.51 2.21 -7.25
C THR A 168 7.34 3.64 -7.75
N ALA A 169 7.30 4.63 -6.86
CA ALA A 169 7.17 6.04 -7.22
C ALA A 169 8.37 6.53 -8.07
N ILE A 170 9.59 6.14 -7.71
CA ILE A 170 10.81 6.44 -8.49
C ILE A 170 10.71 5.82 -9.89
N ALA A 171 10.32 4.55 -9.99
CA ALA A 171 10.18 3.85 -11.26
C ALA A 171 9.14 4.53 -12.18
N GLN A 172 8.01 4.97 -11.63
CA GLN A 172 7.00 5.75 -12.37
C GLN A 172 7.58 7.06 -12.92
N LYS A 173 8.34 7.82 -12.10
CA LYS A 173 8.95 9.10 -12.51
C LYS A 173 9.96 8.90 -13.63
N LYS A 174 10.82 7.87 -13.54
CA LYS A 174 11.80 7.50 -14.58
C LYS A 174 11.10 7.13 -15.90
N ARG A 175 10.11 6.23 -15.86
CA ARG A 175 9.33 5.82 -17.05
C ARG A 175 8.71 7.02 -17.77
N ARG A 176 8.17 7.98 -17.01
CA ARG A 176 7.60 9.21 -17.59
C ARG A 176 8.65 10.06 -18.28
N PHE A 177 9.80 10.26 -17.64
CA PHE A 177 10.88 11.07 -18.21
C PHE A 177 11.38 10.47 -19.54
N THR A 178 11.57 9.15 -19.58
CA THR A 178 11.94 8.43 -20.81
C THR A 178 10.87 8.55 -21.90
N MET A 179 9.59 8.45 -21.54
CA MET A 179 8.48 8.62 -22.50
C MET A 179 8.44 10.04 -23.08
N LEU A 180 8.57 11.06 -22.23
CA LEU A 180 8.56 12.47 -22.67
C LEU A 180 9.73 12.78 -23.60
N ARG A 181 10.94 12.29 -23.30
CA ARG A 181 12.11 12.46 -24.18
C ARG A 181 11.90 11.85 -25.56
N ARG A 182 11.20 10.70 -25.65
CA ARG A 182 10.89 10.05 -26.94
C ARG A 182 9.86 10.84 -27.76
N ILE A 183 8.96 11.57 -27.11
CA ILE A 183 7.92 12.38 -27.79
C ILE A 183 8.52 13.71 -28.26
N ILE A 184 9.34 14.37 -27.44
CA ILE A 184 9.92 15.68 -27.74
C ILE A 184 11.16 15.57 -28.65
N GLY A 185 11.84 14.42 -28.66
CA GLY A 185 12.96 14.14 -29.55
C GLY A 185 12.57 13.67 -30.96
N ARG A 186 11.31 13.86 -31.35
CA ARG A 186 10.77 13.74 -32.72
C ARG A 186 10.18 15.08 -33.11
#